data_AF-A0A387BDM3-F1
#
_entry.id   AF-A0A387BDM3-F1
#
_cell.length_a   1.000
_cell.length_b   1.000
_cell.length_c   1.000
_cell.angle_alpha   90.00
_cell.angle_beta   90.00
_cell.angle_gamma   90.00
#
_symmetry.space_group_name_H-M   'P 1'
#
loop_
_entity.id
_entity.type
_entity.pdbx_description
1 polymer ?
#
loop_
_entity_poly.entity_id
_entity_poly.type
_entity_poly.pdbx_seq_one_letter_code
_entity_poly.pdbx_strand_id
1 'polypeptide(L)'
;MDKQNVTQKVDQKVQSIKLPGIKLPGTKQAADRSADKDILPFEKKKELVLGKLDILGRATYAHIQLKNSDEPTEKREAQLTYDPSGWHNYKLPYEKGKSAWVMNRGHLVGYQFSGLNDEPKNLITETAWVNQGNYDSMNDSNDKAMLYYENRLDHWLARNPNEYLDYKVTPIYQGSELVARQIKLDYVGLDSQGKLIQIKLGSPFEKTVNSVTEVVLENTAPNLLIDYQTGEVKAK
;
A
#
# COMPACT_ATOMS: atom_id res chain seq x y z
N MET A 1 22.36 7.28 70.77
CA MET A 1 22.45 6.82 69.37
C MET A 1 22.27 8.05 68.49
N ASP A 2 23.40 8.53 67.96
CA ASP A 2 23.57 9.67 67.05
C ASP A 2 22.83 9.40 65.71
N LYS A 3 22.47 10.35 64.83
CA LYS A 3 23.17 11.57 64.37
C LYS A 3 22.15 12.58 63.83
N GLN A 4 22.04 13.74 64.47
CA GLN A 4 21.67 15.00 63.80
C GLN A 4 22.99 15.75 63.54
N ASN A 5 23.30 16.01 62.26
CA ASN A 5 24.30 16.96 61.72
C ASN A 5 24.94 16.41 60.44
N VAL A 6 24.21 16.48 59.32
CA VAL A 6 24.83 16.52 57.98
C VAL A 6 24.03 17.51 57.13
N THR A 7 24.14 18.78 57.47
CA THR A 7 23.89 19.90 56.56
C THR A 7 25.09 20.82 56.71
N GLN A 8 25.58 21.36 55.60
CA GLN A 8 26.72 22.29 55.48
C GLN A 8 28.11 21.63 55.47
N LYS A 9 28.57 21.31 54.25
CA LYS A 9 29.93 21.58 53.72
C LYS A 9 30.17 20.73 52.47
N VAL A 10 29.58 21.12 51.32
CA VAL A 10 30.28 21.08 50.01
C VAL A 10 29.59 22.08 49.07
N ASP A 11 29.39 23.31 49.53
CA ASP A 11 29.37 24.47 48.63
C ASP A 11 30.79 25.02 48.59
N GLN A 12 31.28 25.37 47.39
CA GLN A 12 32.66 25.78 47.04
C GLN A 12 33.60 24.68 46.54
N LYS A 13 33.37 24.17 45.31
CA LYS A 13 34.41 24.01 44.26
C LYS A 13 33.84 23.37 42.99
N VAL A 14 33.10 24.13 42.18
CA VAL A 14 33.04 23.87 40.73
C VAL A 14 33.02 25.21 40.00
N GLN A 15 34.15 25.92 40.04
CA GLN A 15 34.45 26.98 39.09
C GLN A 15 35.34 26.41 37.99
N SER A 16 34.90 26.64 36.74
CA SER A 16 35.67 26.67 35.49
C SER A 16 36.51 25.44 35.12
N ILE A 17 35.93 24.54 34.31
CA ILE A 17 36.69 23.75 33.34
C ILE A 17 36.19 24.17 31.94
N LYS A 18 36.97 25.02 31.26
CA LYS A 18 36.81 25.30 29.82
C LYS A 18 37.44 24.13 29.06
N LEU A 19 36.62 23.35 28.38
CA LEU A 19 37.09 22.35 27.41
C LEU A 19 37.34 23.02 26.05
N PRO A 20 38.43 22.71 25.34
CA PRO A 20 38.76 23.32 24.06
C PRO A 20 37.77 22.90 22.97
N GLY A 21 37.39 23.88 22.13
CA GLY A 21 36.42 23.71 21.05
C GLY A 21 36.91 22.76 19.96
N ILE A 22 36.21 21.66 19.79
CA ILE A 22 36.34 20.76 18.64
C ILE A 22 35.56 21.40 17.48
N LYS A 23 36.27 21.91 16.48
CA LYS A 23 35.68 22.23 15.17
C LYS A 23 35.39 20.92 14.44
N LEU A 24 34.13 20.52 14.40
CA LEU A 24 33.66 19.46 13.51
C LEU A 24 33.71 19.95 12.05
N PRO A 25 34.15 19.11 11.08
CA PRO A 25 34.15 19.48 9.67
C PRO A 25 32.72 19.74 9.19
N GLY A 26 32.54 20.79 8.39
CA GLY A 26 31.25 21.24 7.90
C GLY A 26 30.44 20.11 7.29
N THR A 27 29.29 19.82 7.89
CA THR A 27 28.25 19.03 7.25
C THR A 27 27.80 19.79 6.01
N LYS A 28 28.11 19.24 4.83
CA LYS A 28 27.38 19.56 3.60
C LYS A 28 25.90 19.52 3.96
N GLN A 29 25.22 20.62 3.66
CA GLN A 29 23.80 20.81 3.85
C GLN A 29 23.08 19.58 3.29
N ALA A 30 22.62 18.70 4.17
CA ALA A 30 21.73 17.62 3.78
C ALA A 30 20.49 18.33 3.26
N ALA A 31 20.20 18.12 1.98
CA ALA A 31 18.97 18.56 1.38
C ALA A 31 17.81 18.12 2.29
N ASP A 32 16.94 19.08 2.54
CA ASP A 32 15.67 19.02 3.26
C ASP A 32 15.11 17.58 3.42
N ARG A 33 15.39 16.93 4.56
CA ARG A 33 14.84 15.61 4.93
C ARG A 33 13.68 15.77 5.92
N SER A 34 12.67 16.54 5.54
CA SER A 34 11.38 16.49 6.22
C SER A 34 10.24 16.88 5.29
N ALA A 35 9.49 15.90 4.76
CA ALA A 35 8.07 16.11 4.42
C ALA A 35 7.23 14.84 4.23
N ASP A 36 7.71 13.75 3.63
CA ASP A 36 6.77 12.67 3.24
C ASP A 36 7.04 11.35 3.97
N LYS A 37 6.36 11.15 5.11
CA LYS A 37 6.41 9.90 5.90
C LYS A 37 5.73 8.71 5.22
N ASP A 38 5.09 8.93 4.07
CA ASP A 38 4.16 7.98 3.47
C ASP A 38 4.71 7.26 2.22
N ILE A 39 5.94 7.56 1.79
CA ILE A 39 6.64 6.91 0.67
C ILE A 39 7.85 6.07 1.14
N LEU A 40 8.31 5.13 0.32
CA LEU A 40 9.54 4.37 0.60
C LEU A 40 10.80 5.26 0.45
N PRO A 41 11.89 4.98 1.21
CA PRO A 41 13.17 5.62 0.98
C PRO A 41 13.63 5.48 -0.47
N PHE A 42 14.01 6.60 -1.09
CA PHE A 42 14.42 6.60 -2.50
C PHE A 42 15.85 6.07 -2.66
N GLU A 43 15.96 4.76 -2.91
CA GLU A 43 17.24 4.04 -3.07
C GLU A 43 17.60 3.73 -4.53
N LYS A 44 16.83 4.27 -5.50
CA LYS A 44 17.04 4.10 -6.96
C LYS A 44 17.07 2.64 -7.42
N LYS A 45 16.33 1.76 -6.74
CA LYS A 45 16.17 0.34 -7.06
C LYS A 45 14.74 -0.07 -6.76
N LYS A 46 14.31 -1.18 -7.39
CA LYS A 46 13.06 -1.83 -7.00
C LYS A 46 13.09 -2.16 -5.50
N GLU A 47 12.08 -1.71 -4.77
CA GLU A 47 11.83 -2.11 -3.39
C GLU A 47 10.37 -2.52 -3.25
N LEU A 48 10.12 -3.66 -2.60
CA LEU A 48 8.78 -4.16 -2.29
C LEU A 48 8.75 -4.54 -0.81
N VAL A 49 7.94 -3.81 -0.05
CA VAL A 49 7.74 -4.03 1.39
C VAL A 49 6.31 -4.52 1.61
N LEU A 50 6.21 -5.70 2.22
CA LEU A 50 4.94 -6.32 2.57
C LEU A 50 4.74 -6.27 4.08
N GLY A 51 3.58 -5.80 4.52
CA GLY A 51 3.20 -5.86 5.92
C GLY A 51 3.04 -7.31 6.39
N LYS A 52 3.32 -7.56 7.67
CA LYS A 52 3.07 -8.88 8.26
C LYS A 52 1.57 -9.14 8.26
N LEU A 53 1.16 -10.39 8.07
CA LEU A 53 -0.20 -10.78 8.38
C LEU A 53 -0.52 -10.40 9.83
N ASP A 54 -1.72 -9.89 10.08
CA ASP A 54 -2.16 -9.61 11.43
C ASP A 54 -2.58 -10.88 12.19
N ILE A 55 -3.06 -10.72 13.42
CA ILE A 55 -3.45 -11.85 14.29
C ILE A 55 -4.64 -12.67 13.75
N LEU A 56 -5.39 -12.14 12.77
CA LEU A 56 -6.49 -12.82 12.10
C LEU A 56 -6.05 -13.42 10.75
N GLY A 57 -4.76 -13.36 10.43
CA GLY A 57 -4.20 -13.84 9.16
C GLY A 57 -4.48 -12.91 7.97
N ARG A 58 -4.83 -11.65 8.22
CA ARG A 58 -5.20 -10.68 7.17
C ARG A 58 -3.96 -9.96 6.65
N ALA A 59 -3.88 -9.77 5.32
CA ALA A 59 -2.86 -8.91 4.72
C ALA A 59 -3.05 -7.46 5.17
N THR A 60 -1.96 -6.73 5.46
CA THR A 60 -2.07 -5.38 6.06
C THR A 60 -1.66 -4.25 5.14
N TYR A 61 -0.68 -4.45 4.26
CA TYR A 61 -0.32 -3.53 3.18
C TYR A 61 0.72 -4.18 2.24
N ALA A 62 0.79 -3.68 1.01
CA ALA A 62 1.92 -3.88 0.11
C ALA A 62 2.37 -2.49 -0.41
N HIS A 63 3.68 -2.23 -0.37
CA HIS A 63 4.27 -0.94 -0.75
C HIS A 63 5.43 -1.20 -1.69
N ILE A 64 5.38 -0.67 -2.90
CA ILE A 64 6.39 -0.86 -3.93
C ILE A 64 6.94 0.49 -4.40
N GLN A 65 8.24 0.53 -4.69
CA GLN A 65 8.88 1.60 -5.44
C GLN A 65 9.64 0.97 -6.60
N LEU A 66 9.33 1.34 -7.84
CA LEU A 66 9.87 0.70 -9.04
C LEU A 66 9.87 1.66 -10.24
N LYS A 67 10.69 1.37 -11.26
CA LYS A 67 10.59 1.98 -12.59
C LYS A 67 10.13 0.95 -13.63
N ASN A 68 9.82 1.38 -14.85
CA ASN A 68 9.33 0.51 -15.93
C ASN A 68 10.23 -0.71 -16.21
N SER A 69 11.55 -0.58 -16.04
CA SER A 69 12.48 -1.71 -16.30
C SER A 69 12.50 -2.77 -15.19
N ASP A 70 11.80 -2.54 -14.07
CA ASP A 70 11.73 -3.43 -12.92
C ASP A 70 10.48 -4.33 -12.92
N GLU A 71 9.60 -4.15 -13.91
CA GLU A 71 8.41 -4.99 -14.13
C GLU A 71 8.82 -6.43 -14.45
N PRO A 72 8.06 -7.44 -13.98
CA PRO A 72 8.41 -8.83 -14.17
C PRO A 72 8.31 -9.24 -15.64
N THR A 73 9.33 -9.94 -16.12
CA THR A 73 9.33 -10.55 -17.46
C THR A 73 8.72 -11.96 -17.47
N GLU A 74 8.66 -12.60 -16.29
CA GLU A 74 8.10 -13.93 -16.15
C GLU A 74 6.57 -13.91 -16.33
N LYS A 75 6.06 -14.97 -16.93
CA LYS A 75 4.61 -15.13 -17.10
C LYS A 75 3.96 -15.39 -15.75
N ARG A 76 2.91 -14.63 -15.42
CA ARG A 76 2.04 -14.88 -14.27
C ARG A 76 1.54 -16.32 -14.28
N GLU A 77 1.46 -16.93 -13.11
CA GLU A 77 0.81 -18.23 -12.97
C GLU A 77 -0.65 -18.15 -13.42
N ALA A 78 -1.12 -19.20 -14.09
CA ALA A 78 -2.47 -19.23 -14.65
C ALA A 78 -3.55 -19.19 -13.55
N GLN A 79 -3.22 -19.63 -12.34
CA GLN A 79 -4.14 -19.70 -11.21
C GLN A 79 -3.38 -19.49 -9.90
N LEU A 80 -4.00 -18.72 -8.99
CA LEU A 80 -3.59 -18.59 -7.59
C LEU A 80 -4.27 -19.67 -6.73
N THR A 81 -3.53 -20.20 -5.76
CA THR A 81 -3.96 -21.31 -4.88
C THR A 81 -4.07 -20.93 -3.41
N TYR A 82 -3.46 -19.82 -2.97
CA TYR A 82 -3.56 -19.35 -1.60
C TYR A 82 -4.94 -18.77 -1.31
N ASP A 83 -5.56 -19.18 -0.20
CA ASP A 83 -6.86 -18.71 0.22
C ASP A 83 -6.70 -17.65 1.33
N PRO A 84 -6.94 -16.35 1.03
CA PRO A 84 -6.81 -15.29 2.03
C PRO A 84 -7.92 -15.34 3.09
N SER A 85 -7.79 -14.50 4.12
CA SER A 85 -8.79 -14.39 5.19
C SER A 85 -10.20 -14.13 4.63
N GLY A 86 -11.18 -14.93 5.06
CA GLY A 86 -12.56 -14.80 4.60
C GLY A 86 -12.78 -15.32 3.17
N TRP A 87 -11.86 -16.11 2.62
CA TRP A 87 -12.02 -16.66 1.28
C TRP A 87 -13.15 -17.70 1.21
N HIS A 88 -14.05 -17.47 0.27
CA HIS A 88 -15.05 -18.43 -0.17
C HIS A 88 -15.22 -18.32 -1.68
N ASN A 89 -15.30 -19.47 -2.35
CA ASN A 89 -15.41 -19.50 -3.79
C ASN A 89 -16.89 -19.66 -4.21
N TYR A 90 -17.55 -18.55 -4.55
CA TYR A 90 -18.97 -18.54 -4.94
C TYR A 90 -19.16 -18.19 -6.40
N LYS A 91 -20.00 -18.99 -7.08
CA LYS A 91 -20.52 -18.69 -8.41
C LYS A 91 -21.98 -18.24 -8.29
N LEU A 92 -22.24 -16.95 -8.52
CA LEU A 92 -23.56 -16.35 -8.31
C LEU A 92 -24.09 -15.66 -9.58
N PRO A 93 -25.42 -15.53 -9.72
CA PRO A 93 -26.01 -14.80 -10.84
C PRO A 93 -25.71 -13.30 -10.75
N TYR A 94 -25.41 -12.68 -11.90
CA TYR A 94 -25.21 -11.22 -11.99
C TYR A 94 -26.14 -10.57 -13.02
N GLU A 95 -26.65 -11.36 -13.97
CA GLU A 95 -27.65 -10.98 -14.97
C GLU A 95 -28.55 -12.18 -15.28
N LYS A 96 -29.69 -11.95 -15.94
CA LYS A 96 -30.60 -13.02 -16.31
C LYS A 96 -29.89 -14.07 -17.18
N GLY A 97 -29.77 -15.29 -16.66
CA GLY A 97 -29.15 -16.42 -17.36
C GLY A 97 -27.62 -16.42 -17.33
N LYS A 98 -26.97 -15.52 -16.58
CA LYS A 98 -25.50 -15.47 -16.45
C LYS A 98 -25.06 -15.51 -14.99
N SER A 99 -24.01 -16.29 -14.74
CA SER A 99 -23.37 -16.41 -13.43
C SER A 99 -21.85 -16.36 -13.55
N ALA A 100 -21.20 -15.70 -12.60
CA ALA A 100 -19.75 -15.55 -12.55
C ALA A 100 -19.22 -15.92 -11.16
N TRP A 101 -17.93 -16.20 -11.09
CA TRP A 101 -17.22 -16.23 -9.80
C TRP A 101 -17.11 -14.80 -9.30
N VAL A 102 -17.60 -14.54 -8.10
CA VAL A 102 -17.81 -13.15 -7.65
C VAL A 102 -16.72 -12.63 -6.71
N MET A 103 -15.88 -13.53 -6.21
CA MET A 103 -14.72 -13.22 -5.37
C MET A 103 -13.44 -13.68 -6.09
N ASN A 104 -12.42 -12.83 -6.05
CA ASN A 104 -11.08 -13.08 -6.54
C ASN A 104 -10.09 -13.10 -5.37
N ARG A 105 -8.99 -13.85 -5.56
CA ARG A 105 -7.76 -13.68 -4.77
C ARG A 105 -7.09 -12.42 -5.29
N GLY A 106 -7.52 -11.28 -4.77
CA GLY A 106 -7.15 -9.95 -5.24
C GLY A 106 -5.76 -9.58 -4.75
N HIS A 107 -4.92 -9.08 -5.65
CA HIS A 107 -3.59 -8.57 -5.31
C HIS A 107 -3.71 -7.20 -4.62
N LEU A 108 -2.93 -6.96 -3.56
CA LEU A 108 -2.76 -5.58 -3.07
C LEU A 108 -1.96 -4.78 -4.10
N VAL A 109 -0.73 -5.18 -4.42
CA VAL A 109 0.03 -4.65 -5.55
C VAL A 109 -0.01 -5.66 -6.70
N GLY A 110 -0.61 -5.27 -7.83
CA GLY A 110 -0.80 -6.10 -9.01
C GLY A 110 0.46 -6.81 -9.51
N TYR A 111 0.27 -7.97 -10.14
CA TYR A 111 1.37 -8.80 -10.63
C TYR A 111 2.32 -8.02 -11.54
N GLN A 112 1.81 -7.16 -12.43
CA GLN A 112 2.62 -6.37 -13.36
C GLN A 112 3.66 -5.47 -12.67
N PHE A 113 3.46 -5.15 -11.39
CA PHE A 113 4.46 -4.42 -10.60
C PHE A 113 5.23 -5.36 -9.67
N SER A 114 4.53 -6.20 -8.92
CA SER A 114 5.12 -7.00 -7.85
C SER A 114 5.84 -8.26 -8.35
N GLY A 115 5.32 -8.90 -9.39
CA GLY A 115 5.71 -10.24 -9.83
C GLY A 115 5.31 -11.36 -8.87
N LEU A 116 4.43 -11.09 -7.90
CA LEU A 116 4.04 -12.06 -6.87
C LEU A 116 2.82 -12.88 -7.31
N ASN A 117 2.88 -14.21 -7.14
CA ASN A 117 1.71 -15.09 -7.25
C ASN A 117 1.09 -15.30 -5.86
N ASP A 118 1.23 -16.50 -5.27
CA ASP A 118 0.62 -16.91 -3.99
C ASP A 118 1.35 -16.37 -2.75
N GLU A 119 1.65 -15.08 -2.70
CA GLU A 119 2.23 -14.42 -1.51
C GLU A 119 1.10 -13.97 -0.56
N PRO A 120 0.94 -14.60 0.62
CA PRO A 120 -0.15 -14.30 1.55
C PRO A 120 -0.30 -12.83 1.95
N LYS A 121 0.83 -12.11 2.08
CA LYS A 121 0.83 -10.70 2.48
C LYS A 121 0.42 -9.74 1.36
N ASN A 122 0.25 -10.24 0.14
CA ASN A 122 -0.15 -9.48 -1.03
C ASN A 122 -1.52 -9.93 -1.60
N LEU A 123 -2.25 -10.80 -0.89
CA LEU A 123 -3.54 -11.31 -1.33
C LEU A 123 -4.65 -11.05 -0.32
N ILE A 124 -5.79 -10.59 -0.81
CA ILE A 124 -7.03 -10.39 -0.05
C ILE A 124 -8.21 -11.04 -0.76
N THR A 125 -9.29 -11.30 -0.01
CA THR A 125 -10.59 -11.62 -0.60
C THR A 125 -11.21 -10.34 -1.15
N GLU A 126 -11.25 -10.22 -2.48
CA GLU A 126 -11.72 -9.03 -3.18
C GLU A 126 -12.85 -9.39 -4.14
N THR A 127 -13.84 -8.53 -4.30
CA THR A 127 -14.88 -8.77 -5.32
C THR A 127 -14.28 -8.71 -6.73
N ALA A 128 -14.77 -9.54 -7.67
CA ALA A 128 -14.38 -9.44 -9.08
C ALA A 128 -14.66 -8.02 -9.64
N TRP A 129 -15.73 -7.39 -9.18
CA TRP A 129 -16.08 -6.02 -9.57
C TRP A 129 -14.97 -5.01 -9.27
N VAL A 130 -14.36 -5.07 -8.09
CA VAL A 130 -13.32 -4.12 -7.67
C VAL A 130 -11.95 -4.57 -8.17
N ASN A 131 -11.66 -5.86 -8.23
CA ASN A 131 -10.39 -6.36 -8.74
C ASN A 131 -10.21 -6.04 -10.24
N GLN A 132 -11.21 -6.35 -11.07
CA GLN A 132 -11.08 -6.30 -12.55
C GLN A 132 -12.14 -5.46 -13.27
N GLY A 133 -13.01 -4.75 -12.53
CA GLY A 133 -13.95 -3.79 -13.10
C GLY A 133 -15.23 -4.37 -13.69
N ASN A 134 -15.36 -5.69 -13.74
CA ASN A 134 -16.54 -6.41 -14.22
C ASN A 134 -16.59 -7.85 -13.64
N TYR A 135 -17.69 -8.58 -13.84
CA TYR A 135 -17.90 -9.92 -13.27
C TYR A 135 -17.17 -11.04 -14.03
N ASP A 136 -17.16 -11.01 -15.36
CA ASP A 136 -16.66 -12.10 -16.21
C ASP A 136 -15.63 -11.66 -17.25
N SER A 137 -15.27 -10.37 -17.25
CA SER A 137 -14.23 -9.80 -18.10
C SER A 137 -13.41 -8.78 -17.32
N MET A 138 -12.32 -8.33 -17.92
CA MET A 138 -11.61 -7.14 -17.49
C MET A 138 -12.31 -5.89 -18.04
N ASN A 139 -12.37 -4.83 -17.24
CA ASN A 139 -12.88 -3.52 -17.63
C ASN A 139 -12.08 -2.43 -16.89
N ASP A 140 -11.06 -1.91 -17.56
CA ASP A 140 -10.18 -0.85 -17.02
C ASP A 140 -10.77 0.57 -17.16
N SER A 141 -12.00 0.70 -17.63
CA SER A 141 -12.75 1.96 -17.67
C SER A 141 -13.59 2.18 -16.41
N ASN A 142 -13.70 1.18 -15.53
CA ASN A 142 -14.41 1.28 -14.26
C ASN A 142 -13.49 1.91 -13.19
N ASP A 143 -13.69 3.19 -12.92
CA ASP A 143 -12.94 3.97 -11.91
C ASP A 143 -13.18 3.54 -10.46
N LYS A 144 -14.05 2.56 -10.22
CA LYS A 144 -14.25 1.91 -8.91
C LYS A 144 -13.43 0.63 -8.75
N ALA A 145 -12.58 0.29 -9.71
CA ALA A 145 -11.80 -0.93 -9.73
C ALA A 145 -10.29 -0.68 -9.75
N MET A 146 -9.54 -1.55 -9.07
CA MET A 146 -8.07 -1.56 -9.00
C MET A 146 -7.44 -1.50 -10.40
N LEU A 147 -7.94 -2.33 -11.32
CA LEU A 147 -7.44 -2.42 -12.70
C LEU A 147 -7.41 -1.06 -13.43
N TYR A 148 -8.37 -0.16 -13.18
CA TYR A 148 -8.38 1.17 -13.77
C TYR A 148 -7.11 1.96 -13.41
N TYR A 149 -6.72 1.91 -12.14
CA TYR A 149 -5.59 2.66 -11.60
C TYR A 149 -4.29 1.99 -11.99
N GLU A 150 -4.17 0.69 -11.81
CA GLU A 150 -2.94 -0.05 -12.10
C GLU A 150 -2.55 0.03 -13.59
N ASN A 151 -3.49 -0.14 -14.52
CA ASN A 151 -3.19 0.02 -15.96
C ASN A 151 -2.73 1.44 -16.31
N ARG A 152 -3.26 2.47 -15.64
CA ARG A 152 -2.87 3.86 -15.92
C ARG A 152 -1.53 4.23 -15.29
N LEU A 153 -1.20 3.65 -14.13
CA LEU A 153 0.11 3.75 -13.49
C LEU A 153 1.19 3.05 -14.33
N ASP A 154 0.88 1.86 -14.85
CA ASP A 154 1.72 1.14 -15.81
C ASP A 154 1.98 1.98 -17.08
N HIS A 155 0.92 2.50 -17.69
CA HIS A 155 1.07 3.42 -18.82
C HIS A 155 1.87 4.69 -18.47
N TRP A 156 1.82 5.15 -17.22
CA TRP A 156 2.64 6.29 -16.77
C TRP A 156 4.11 5.90 -16.67
N LEU A 157 4.44 4.72 -16.11
CA LEU A 157 5.79 4.17 -16.09
C LEU A 157 6.36 4.02 -17.52
N ALA A 158 5.57 3.48 -18.45
CA ALA A 158 5.96 3.29 -19.84
C ALA A 158 6.29 4.61 -20.56
N ARG A 159 5.58 5.69 -20.24
CA ARG A 159 5.84 7.03 -20.78
C ARG A 159 7.00 7.75 -20.09
N ASN A 160 7.36 7.32 -18.89
CA ASN A 160 8.40 7.93 -18.05
C ASN A 160 9.42 6.86 -17.59
N PRO A 161 10.16 6.21 -18.51
CA PRO A 161 10.93 5.00 -18.21
C PRO A 161 12.11 5.19 -17.23
N ASN A 162 12.49 6.45 -16.96
CA ASN A 162 13.55 6.82 -16.02
C ASN A 162 13.03 7.32 -14.67
N GLU A 163 11.71 7.47 -14.54
CA GLU A 163 11.04 7.88 -13.30
C GLU A 163 10.61 6.63 -12.53
N TYR A 164 10.43 6.80 -11.22
CA TYR A 164 9.97 5.75 -10.33
C TYR A 164 8.53 6.02 -9.93
N LEU A 165 7.73 4.98 -9.82
CA LEU A 165 6.46 4.98 -9.13
C LEU A 165 6.69 4.51 -7.70
N ASP A 166 6.22 5.26 -6.72
CA ASP A 166 5.98 4.79 -5.35
C ASP A 166 4.48 4.55 -5.20
N TYR A 167 4.10 3.31 -4.88
CA TYR A 167 2.72 2.84 -4.85
C TYR A 167 2.48 1.95 -3.65
N LYS A 168 1.49 2.29 -2.83
CA LYS A 168 1.09 1.54 -1.65
C LYS A 168 -0.38 1.21 -1.70
N VAL A 169 -0.70 -0.04 -1.33
CA VAL A 169 -2.07 -0.52 -1.24
C VAL A 169 -2.32 -1.04 0.16
N THR A 170 -3.37 -0.53 0.79
CA THR A 170 -3.74 -0.80 2.17
C THR A 170 -5.20 -1.26 2.23
N PRO A 171 -5.49 -2.53 2.56
CA PRO A 171 -6.84 -2.98 2.85
C PRO A 171 -7.33 -2.37 4.18
N ILE A 172 -8.58 -1.91 4.21
CA ILE A 172 -9.20 -1.31 5.39
C ILE A 172 -10.28 -2.25 5.90
N TYR A 173 -10.03 -2.83 7.07
CA TYR A 173 -10.96 -3.71 7.78
C TYR A 173 -11.70 -2.97 8.89
N GLN A 174 -12.92 -3.41 9.22
CA GLN A 174 -13.65 -2.94 10.40
C GLN A 174 -13.60 -4.01 11.50
N GLY A 175 -12.97 -3.69 12.64
CA GLY A 175 -12.88 -4.60 13.78
C GLY A 175 -12.27 -5.97 13.40
N SER A 176 -13.00 -7.03 13.71
CA SER A 176 -12.60 -8.43 13.46
C SER A 176 -13.00 -8.95 12.08
N GLU A 177 -13.49 -8.11 11.17
CA GLU A 177 -13.89 -8.54 9.83
C GLU A 177 -12.75 -9.18 9.05
N LEU A 178 -13.02 -10.31 8.39
CA LEU A 178 -12.02 -11.06 7.63
C LEU A 178 -11.84 -10.51 6.21
N VAL A 179 -12.85 -9.83 5.69
CA VAL A 179 -12.83 -9.18 4.37
C VAL A 179 -12.72 -7.67 4.55
N ALA A 180 -11.84 -7.03 3.78
CA ALA A 180 -11.67 -5.58 3.84
C ALA A 180 -12.93 -4.90 3.27
N ARG A 181 -13.39 -3.82 3.92
CA ARG A 181 -14.49 -2.97 3.45
C ARG A 181 -14.05 -2.09 2.29
N GLN A 182 -12.83 -1.59 2.38
CA GLN A 182 -12.25 -0.67 1.42
C GLN A 182 -10.81 -1.06 1.10
N ILE A 183 -10.33 -0.57 -0.04
CA ILE A 183 -8.96 -0.72 -0.48
C ILE A 183 -8.45 0.68 -0.78
N LYS A 184 -7.43 1.11 -0.05
CA LYS A 184 -6.80 2.42 -0.24
C LYS A 184 -5.54 2.28 -1.08
N LEU A 185 -5.45 3.09 -2.13
CA LEU A 185 -4.32 3.20 -3.04
C LEU A 185 -3.67 4.56 -2.82
N ASP A 186 -2.38 4.57 -2.52
CA ASP A 186 -1.55 5.77 -2.46
C ASP A 186 -0.49 5.68 -3.56
N TYR A 187 -0.35 6.72 -4.39
CA TYR A 187 0.69 6.74 -5.44
C TYR A 187 1.27 8.13 -5.68
N VAL A 188 2.55 8.15 -6.03
CA VAL A 188 3.29 9.33 -6.48
C VAL A 188 4.45 8.92 -7.39
N GLY A 189 4.85 9.78 -8.32
CA GLY A 189 6.05 9.59 -9.12
C GLY A 189 7.28 10.21 -8.44
N LEU A 190 8.47 9.72 -8.77
CA LEU A 190 9.75 10.31 -8.38
C LEU A 190 10.65 10.45 -9.60
N ASP A 191 11.26 11.62 -9.77
CA ASP A 191 12.30 11.80 -10.78
C ASP A 191 13.63 11.13 -10.36
N SER A 192 14.62 11.18 -11.25
CA SER A 192 15.97 10.60 -11.01
C SER A 192 16.70 11.14 -9.77
N GLN A 193 16.25 12.27 -9.21
CA GLN A 193 16.81 12.91 -8.02
C GLN A 193 15.93 12.70 -6.77
N GLY A 194 14.82 11.99 -6.89
CA GLY A 194 13.88 11.72 -5.80
C GLY A 194 12.90 12.86 -5.56
N LYS A 195 12.78 13.81 -6.50
CA LYS A 195 11.75 14.85 -6.41
C LYS A 195 10.40 14.27 -6.81
N LEU A 196 9.37 14.58 -6.02
CA LEU A 196 8.01 14.10 -6.28
C LEU A 196 7.41 14.69 -7.55
N ILE A 197 6.70 13.82 -8.27
CA ILE A 197 5.92 14.09 -9.47
C ILE A 197 4.48 13.69 -9.17
N GLN A 198 3.57 14.67 -9.19
CA GLN A 198 2.16 14.38 -9.03
C GLN A 198 1.64 13.61 -10.25
N ILE A 199 1.02 12.47 -10.01
CA ILE A 199 0.34 11.66 -11.02
C ILE A 199 -1.17 11.94 -10.94
N LYS A 200 -1.80 12.15 -12.09
CA LYS A 200 -3.25 12.34 -12.23
C LYS A 200 -3.79 11.33 -13.25
N LEU A 201 -4.72 10.49 -12.83
CA LEU A 201 -5.26 9.39 -13.64
C LEU A 201 -6.65 9.71 -14.22
N GLY A 202 -7.29 10.78 -13.75
CA GLY A 202 -8.56 11.29 -14.26
C GLY A 202 -9.78 10.72 -13.53
N SER A 203 -9.60 10.12 -12.36
CA SER A 203 -10.69 9.60 -11.55
C SER A 203 -11.22 10.68 -10.60
N PRO A 204 -12.55 10.78 -10.41
CA PRO A 204 -13.13 11.70 -9.43
C PRO A 204 -12.83 11.29 -7.97
N PHE A 205 -12.29 10.10 -7.75
CA PHE A 205 -11.93 9.59 -6.42
C PHE A 205 -10.51 9.99 -5.98
N GLU A 206 -9.71 10.59 -6.87
CA GLU A 206 -8.35 11.05 -6.56
C GLU A 206 -8.37 12.24 -5.60
N LYS A 207 -7.62 12.14 -4.51
CA LYS A 207 -7.37 13.24 -3.57
C LYS A 207 -5.87 13.38 -3.36
N THR A 208 -5.34 14.60 -3.39
CA THR A 208 -3.92 14.81 -3.07
C THR A 208 -3.76 15.17 -1.60
N VAL A 209 -2.99 14.36 -0.88
CA VAL A 209 -2.64 14.54 0.53
C VAL A 209 -1.12 14.50 0.64
N ASN A 210 -0.49 15.57 1.13
CA ASN A 210 0.97 15.67 1.24
C ASN A 210 1.71 15.26 -0.06
N SER A 211 1.29 15.80 -1.20
CA SER A 211 1.87 15.49 -2.53
C SER A 211 1.67 14.06 -3.06
N VAL A 212 1.08 13.16 -2.26
CA VAL A 212 0.70 11.80 -2.65
C VAL A 212 -0.76 11.80 -3.08
N THR A 213 -1.08 11.08 -4.16
CA THR A 213 -2.48 10.88 -4.57
C THR A 213 -3.04 9.65 -3.85
N GLU A 214 -4.15 9.84 -3.14
CA GLU A 214 -4.93 8.83 -2.44
C GLU A 214 -6.24 8.55 -3.20
N VAL A 215 -6.59 7.27 -3.29
CA VAL A 215 -7.89 6.77 -3.77
C VAL A 215 -8.37 5.72 -2.79
N VAL A 216 -9.67 5.74 -2.45
CA VAL A 216 -10.31 4.71 -1.62
C VAL A 216 -11.42 4.05 -2.42
N LEU A 217 -11.30 2.75 -2.65
CA LEU A 217 -12.26 1.91 -3.36
C LEU A 217 -13.09 1.11 -2.36
N GLU A 218 -14.40 1.02 -2.59
CA GLU A 218 -15.30 0.18 -1.79
C GLU A 218 -15.24 -1.26 -2.30
N ASN A 219 -14.87 -2.23 -1.46
CA ASN A 219 -14.82 -3.66 -1.79
C ASN A 219 -16.23 -4.26 -1.89
N THR A 220 -16.96 -3.85 -2.92
CA THR A 220 -18.39 -4.11 -3.12
C THR A 220 -18.65 -4.54 -4.55
N ALA A 221 -19.80 -5.16 -4.79
CA ALA A 221 -20.31 -5.37 -6.14
C ALA A 221 -21.80 -5.03 -6.22
N PRO A 222 -22.28 -4.50 -7.36
CA PRO A 222 -23.68 -4.09 -7.52
C PRO A 222 -24.72 -5.15 -7.13
N ASN A 223 -24.47 -6.43 -7.42
CA ASN A 223 -25.39 -7.55 -7.21
C ASN A 223 -25.14 -8.37 -5.92
N LEU A 224 -24.20 -7.98 -5.05
CA LEU A 224 -23.81 -8.78 -3.88
C LEU A 224 -24.20 -8.17 -2.54
N LEU A 225 -24.65 -9.03 -1.63
CA LEU A 225 -24.61 -8.80 -0.19
C LEU A 225 -23.41 -9.57 0.36
N ILE A 226 -22.52 -8.87 1.04
CA ILE A 226 -21.28 -9.44 1.59
C ILE A 226 -21.38 -9.39 3.11
N ASP A 227 -21.21 -10.54 3.76
CA ASP A 227 -20.90 -10.60 5.18
C ASP A 227 -19.38 -10.46 5.35
N TYR A 228 -18.92 -9.26 5.65
CA TYR A 228 -17.48 -8.97 5.79
C TYR A 228 -16.86 -9.65 7.01
N GLN A 229 -17.67 -10.08 7.98
CA GLN A 229 -17.18 -10.78 9.15
C GLN A 229 -16.68 -12.18 8.79
N THR A 230 -17.34 -12.85 7.86
CA THR A 230 -17.09 -14.26 7.51
C THR A 230 -16.56 -14.44 6.09
N GLY A 231 -16.84 -13.48 5.19
CA GLY A 231 -16.62 -13.55 3.75
C GLY A 231 -17.73 -14.26 2.97
N GLU A 232 -18.83 -14.66 3.62
CA GLU A 232 -19.98 -15.22 2.91
C GLU A 232 -20.63 -14.18 2.01
N VAL A 233 -21.04 -14.58 0.81
CA VAL A 233 -21.74 -13.69 -0.14
C VAL A 233 -23.04 -14.28 -0.63
N LYS A 234 -24.03 -13.41 -0.87
CA LYS A 234 -25.33 -13.75 -1.45
C LYS A 234 -25.65 -12.79 -2.59
N ALA A 235 -26.38 -13.28 -3.58
CA ALA A 235 -26.96 -12.40 -4.59
C ALA A 235 -28.08 -11.55 -3.97
N LYS A 236 -28.22 -10.31 -4.45
CA LYS A 236 -29.35 -9.44 -4.12
C LYS A 236 -30.65 -9.88 -4.79
#